data_AF-A0A9Q0R7V1-F1
#
_entry.id   AF-A0A9Q0R7V1-F1
#
_cell.length_a   1.000
_cell.length_b   1.000
_cell.length_c   1.000
_cell.angle_alpha   90.00
_cell.angle_beta   90.00
_cell.angle_gamma   90.00
#
_symmetry.space_group_name_H-M   'P 1'
#
loop_
_entity.id
_entity.type
_entity.pdbx_description
1 polymer ?
#
loop_
_entity_poly.entity_id
_entity_poly.type
_entity_poly.pdbx_seq_one_letter_code
_entity_poly.pdbx_strand_id
1 'polypeptide(L)'
;MSSILFKNTTGLILEGGPITMYEKGEYIGEGMLDTIQPNDTKIIPYAVELGCVVESDYGSTSQSFFHSAILNGVLTTERYYYYWRKYKINNKSTKKLDFILEHKITSNTELVYTIDPFEKTENYYRFRFNVPAKEHITFVVVERSRQPDTYYLESVSQSSVDSWLYSNLINKEIKETLYQIVQKLQSKNDLNRQLSTLKTELNDHIRNQRRICENMKTLKDSQDQRELRDRYVQELTTSEDEIESLRAKIKVLEKELQEMAKVIRQIVHEIKYDATIDVPKPSLPESQVKAHASINNKKLPYFPEKLDENLPSGFDMDMVKVGISCNSQDFTIHDQRSTTEPITIRSNFPIPDKTKIYYFEITIEDPGTKSTVVIGAVLDSHNLVGLPGWDDSIGFHGDDGKLYFCESKKGRKLGSKFSKNDTIGFGIDFSTKNFFFTFNGKLIKTIRDKKSVLIGKTLYPSIGLNSSNAKVSVNFGSIPFIHQLKSKY
;
A
#
# COMPACT_ATOMS: atom_id res chain seq x y z
N MET A 1 12.62 -6.95 28.04
CA MET A 1 13.03 -6.32 29.31
C MET A 1 11.78 -6.01 30.11
N SER A 2 11.80 -6.22 31.42
CA SER A 2 10.73 -5.75 32.30
C SER A 2 10.88 -4.23 32.43
N SER A 3 9.78 -3.51 32.20
CA SER A 3 9.79 -2.06 32.09
C SER A 3 8.53 -1.48 32.71
N ILE A 4 8.59 -0.23 33.17
CA ILE A 4 7.39 0.52 33.57
C ILE A 4 7.05 1.56 32.51
N LEU A 5 5.76 1.79 32.31
CA LEU A 5 5.26 2.95 31.59
C LEU A 5 5.03 4.06 32.61
N PHE A 6 5.99 4.98 32.71
CA PHE A 6 5.99 6.05 33.69
C PHE A 6 5.41 7.34 33.09
N LYS A 7 4.35 7.88 33.68
CA LYS A 7 3.76 9.17 33.31
C LYS A 7 4.07 10.21 34.37
N ASN A 8 4.67 11.33 33.98
CA ASN A 8 4.94 12.44 34.88
C ASN A 8 3.66 13.26 35.13
N THR A 9 3.00 13.03 36.26
CA THR A 9 1.78 13.76 36.68
C THR A 9 2.05 14.88 37.68
N THR A 10 3.31 15.16 38.02
CA THR A 10 3.68 16.09 39.11
C THR A 10 3.47 17.56 38.78
N GLY A 11 3.31 17.90 37.50
CA GLY A 11 3.27 19.29 37.02
C GLY A 11 4.66 19.96 36.95
N LEU A 12 5.73 19.26 37.35
CA LEU A 12 7.12 19.75 37.32
C LEU A 12 7.96 18.97 36.30
N ILE A 13 9.09 19.54 35.90
CA ILE A 13 10.12 18.80 35.15
C ILE A 13 10.81 17.86 36.15
N LEU A 14 10.88 16.57 35.84
CA LEU A 14 11.70 15.64 36.61
C LEU A 14 13.06 15.49 35.91
N GLU A 15 14.13 15.74 36.64
CA GLU A 15 15.49 15.57 36.14
C GLU A 15 15.81 14.09 35.93
N GLY A 16 16.70 13.83 34.97
CA GLY A 16 17.16 12.48 34.69
C GLY A 16 18.06 11.95 35.80
N GLY A 17 18.01 10.64 36.03
CA GLY A 17 18.81 9.98 37.06
C GLY A 17 18.48 8.51 37.26
N PRO A 18 19.29 7.80 38.07
CA PRO A 18 19.03 6.40 38.41
C PRO A 18 17.75 6.30 39.24
N ILE A 19 16.96 5.26 38.96
CA ILE A 19 15.75 4.95 39.71
C ILE A 19 15.80 3.50 40.21
N THR A 20 15.42 3.30 41.45
CA THR A 20 15.29 1.98 42.07
C THR A 20 13.82 1.61 42.16
N MET A 21 13.46 0.40 41.75
CA MET A 21 12.06 -0.05 41.74
C MET A 21 11.78 -1.08 42.82
N TYR A 22 10.64 -0.89 43.48
CA TYR A 22 10.09 -1.81 44.47
C TYR A 22 8.65 -2.20 44.11
N GLU A 23 8.31 -3.48 44.18
CA GLU A 23 6.94 -3.98 44.10
C GLU A 23 6.58 -4.60 45.46
N LYS A 24 5.54 -4.09 46.12
CA LYS A 24 5.08 -4.57 47.45
C LYS A 24 6.20 -4.63 48.52
N GLY A 25 7.15 -3.70 48.44
CA GLY A 25 8.29 -3.60 49.36
C GLY A 25 9.50 -4.47 48.99
N GLU A 26 9.42 -5.27 47.93
CA GLU A 26 10.53 -6.06 47.43
C GLU A 26 11.26 -5.33 46.30
N TYR A 27 12.59 -5.34 46.33
CA TYR A 27 13.42 -4.78 45.26
C TYR A 27 13.25 -5.61 43.98
N ILE A 28 12.92 -4.97 42.86
CA ILE A 28 12.71 -5.64 41.57
C ILE A 28 13.70 -5.23 40.47
N GLY A 29 14.51 -4.19 40.70
CA GLY A 29 15.54 -3.75 39.76
C GLY A 29 15.82 -2.25 39.79
N GLU A 30 16.63 -1.82 38.83
CA GLU A 30 17.11 -0.45 38.68
C GLU A 30 17.04 -0.03 37.22
N GLY A 31 16.66 1.21 36.98
CA GLY A 31 16.57 1.81 35.65
C GLY A 31 17.20 3.19 35.60
N MET A 32 17.25 3.76 34.40
CA MET A 32 17.66 5.14 34.18
C MET A 32 16.47 5.93 33.66
N LEU A 33 16.13 7.03 34.34
CA LEU A 33 15.11 7.97 33.90
C LEU A 33 15.79 9.09 33.11
N ASP A 34 15.30 9.36 31.90
CA ASP A 34 15.64 10.59 31.17
C ASP A 34 14.85 11.77 31.73
N THR A 35 15.34 13.00 31.49
CA THR A 35 14.57 14.21 31.84
C THR A 35 13.19 14.18 31.18
N ILE A 36 12.14 14.36 31.97
CA ILE A 36 10.75 14.19 31.54
C ILE A 36 9.93 15.44 31.85
N GLN A 37 9.24 15.97 30.83
CA GLN A 37 8.40 17.17 30.99
C GLN A 37 7.10 16.84 31.72
N PRO A 38 6.38 17.84 32.26
CA PRO A 38 5.03 17.63 32.79
C PRO A 38 4.11 16.96 31.76
N ASN A 39 3.40 15.92 32.19
CA ASN A 39 2.47 15.09 31.39
C ASN A 39 3.09 14.16 30.34
N ASP A 40 4.42 14.16 30.18
CA ASP A 40 5.10 13.20 29.32
C ASP A 40 5.02 11.79 29.91
N THR A 41 5.09 10.79 29.01
CA THR A 41 5.15 9.37 29.35
C THR A 41 6.43 8.76 28.77
N LYS A 42 7.13 7.94 29.55
CA LYS A 42 8.36 7.25 29.13
C LYS A 42 8.30 5.77 29.53
N ILE A 43 8.90 4.93 28.70
CA ILE A 43 9.15 3.52 29.03
C ILE A 43 10.50 3.47 29.73
N ILE A 44 10.55 2.90 30.93
CA ILE A 44 11.78 2.80 31.71
C ILE A 44 12.08 1.32 31.98
N PRO A 45 13.05 0.73 31.28
CA PRO A 45 13.53 -0.62 31.57
C PRO A 45 14.22 -0.66 32.93
N TYR A 46 13.94 -1.69 33.72
CA TYR A 46 14.56 -1.86 35.04
C TYR A 46 15.13 -3.25 35.31
N ALA A 47 14.78 -4.24 34.49
CA ALA A 47 15.28 -5.60 34.62
C ALA A 47 15.20 -6.38 33.29
N VAL A 48 15.99 -7.45 33.20
CA VAL A 48 15.87 -8.44 32.12
C VAL A 48 14.69 -9.37 32.42
N GLU A 49 13.79 -9.53 31.45
CA GLU A 49 12.66 -10.46 31.56
C GLU A 49 13.09 -11.85 31.09
N LEU A 50 13.34 -12.78 32.01
CA LEU A 50 13.77 -14.15 31.70
C LEU A 50 12.60 -15.09 31.36
N GLY A 51 11.37 -14.71 31.74
CA GLY A 51 10.16 -15.49 31.51
C GLY A 51 9.61 -15.36 30.10
N CYS A 52 10.18 -14.53 29.22
CA CYS A 52 9.70 -14.33 27.86
C CYS A 52 10.83 -14.44 26.83
N VAL A 53 10.62 -15.22 25.78
CA VAL A 53 11.56 -15.37 24.66
C VAL A 53 10.93 -14.81 23.40
N VAL A 54 11.64 -13.96 22.68
CA VAL A 54 11.20 -13.37 21.42
C VAL A 54 12.15 -13.81 20.32
N GLU A 55 11.63 -14.50 19.32
CA GLU A 55 12.34 -14.83 18.09
C GLU A 55 11.79 -13.96 16.96
N SER A 56 12.63 -13.53 16.04
CA SER A 56 12.19 -12.82 14.85
C SER A 56 12.72 -13.43 13.58
N ASP A 57 11.84 -13.58 12.59
CA ASP A 57 12.15 -13.90 11.21
C ASP A 57 11.76 -12.72 10.33
N TYR A 58 12.41 -12.53 9.19
CA TYR A 58 12.13 -11.39 8.32
C TYR A 58 12.32 -11.75 6.85
N GLY A 59 11.63 -11.01 6.00
CA GLY A 59 11.75 -11.17 4.57
C GLY A 59 11.18 -9.99 3.81
N SER A 60 11.25 -10.09 2.50
CA SER A 60 10.67 -9.10 1.60
C SER A 60 10.13 -9.77 0.36
N THR A 61 9.17 -9.11 -0.27
CA THR A 61 8.61 -9.53 -1.55
C THR A 61 8.16 -8.30 -2.33
N SER A 62 8.33 -8.32 -3.65
CA SER A 62 7.79 -7.28 -4.52
C SER A 62 6.44 -7.71 -5.05
N GLN A 63 5.48 -6.79 -5.06
CA GLN A 63 4.27 -6.96 -5.86
C GLN A 63 4.58 -6.69 -7.34
N SER A 64 3.76 -7.22 -8.26
CA SER A 64 3.82 -6.82 -9.67
C SER A 64 3.55 -5.32 -9.82
N PHE A 65 3.97 -4.75 -10.95
CA PHE A 65 3.76 -3.34 -11.24
C PHE A 65 2.28 -2.99 -11.30
N PHE A 66 1.89 -1.90 -10.62
CA PHE A 66 0.52 -1.40 -10.58
C PHE A 66 0.31 -0.16 -11.44
N HIS A 67 1.40 0.46 -11.91
CA HIS A 67 1.34 1.64 -12.75
C HIS A 67 2.53 1.69 -13.70
N SER A 68 2.29 2.25 -14.88
CA SER A 68 3.28 2.45 -15.93
C SER A 68 2.89 3.67 -16.76
N ALA A 69 3.83 4.57 -16.99
CA ALA A 69 3.61 5.77 -17.78
C ALA A 69 4.83 6.08 -18.65
N ILE A 70 4.59 6.55 -19.88
CA ILE A 70 5.62 7.09 -20.77
C ILE A 70 5.37 8.58 -20.91
N LEU A 71 6.39 9.36 -20.56
CA LEU A 71 6.40 10.81 -20.75
C LEU A 71 7.80 11.27 -21.13
N ASN A 72 7.92 12.10 -22.17
CA ASN A 72 9.17 12.71 -22.62
C ASN A 72 10.31 11.69 -22.83
N GLY A 73 9.99 10.55 -23.44
CA GLY A 73 10.99 9.51 -23.74
C GLY A 73 11.43 8.65 -22.56
N VAL A 74 10.72 8.72 -21.44
CA VAL A 74 11.02 7.96 -20.24
C VAL A 74 9.79 7.12 -19.87
N LEU A 75 9.98 5.80 -19.79
CA LEU A 75 9.01 4.89 -19.18
C LEU A 75 9.29 4.84 -17.68
N THR A 76 8.33 5.30 -16.88
CA THR A 76 8.31 5.13 -15.43
C THR A 76 7.35 4.01 -15.08
N THR A 77 7.77 3.07 -14.25
CA THR A 77 6.90 2.01 -13.73
C THR A 77 6.92 2.05 -12.23
N GLU A 78 5.83 1.63 -11.59
CA GLU A 78 5.73 1.65 -10.13
C GLU A 78 5.27 0.31 -9.59
N ARG A 79 5.91 -0.10 -8.51
CA ARG A 79 5.58 -1.29 -7.73
C ARG A 79 5.73 -1.02 -6.25
N TYR A 80 5.05 -1.84 -5.45
CA TYR A 80 5.29 -1.87 -4.02
C TYR A 80 6.28 -2.97 -3.68
N TYR A 81 7.27 -2.63 -2.85
CA TYR A 81 8.06 -3.60 -2.11
C TYR A 81 7.48 -3.73 -0.72
N TYR A 82 7.13 -4.96 -0.35
CA TYR A 82 6.66 -5.31 0.97
C TYR A 82 7.80 -5.90 1.78
N TYR A 83 7.99 -5.36 2.98
CA TYR A 83 8.89 -5.88 3.98
C TYR A 83 8.04 -6.46 5.10
N TRP A 84 8.42 -7.62 5.60
CA TRP A 84 7.73 -8.21 6.73
C TRP A 84 8.72 -8.71 7.77
N ARG A 85 8.30 -8.65 9.03
CA ARG A 85 9.01 -9.23 10.16
C ARG A 85 8.04 -9.97 11.07
N LYS A 86 8.30 -11.25 11.28
CA LYS A 86 7.53 -12.18 12.10
C LYS A 86 8.18 -12.41 13.43
N TYR A 87 7.52 -11.95 14.48
CA TYR A 87 7.89 -12.15 15.86
C TYR A 87 7.13 -13.34 16.44
N LYS A 88 7.85 -14.31 16.99
CA LYS A 88 7.29 -15.36 17.84
C LYS A 88 7.64 -15.01 19.28
N ILE A 89 6.63 -14.63 20.05
CA ILE A 89 6.75 -14.24 21.46
C ILE A 89 6.27 -15.42 22.31
N ASN A 90 7.15 -16.02 23.09
CA ASN A 90 6.84 -17.17 23.94
C ASN A 90 6.91 -16.75 25.42
N ASN A 91 5.76 -16.70 26.09
CA ASN A 91 5.69 -16.43 27.53
C ASN A 91 5.76 -17.73 28.32
N LYS A 92 6.92 -18.00 28.91
CA LYS A 92 7.18 -19.14 29.78
C LYS A 92 6.81 -18.87 31.24
N SER A 93 6.43 -17.65 31.60
CA SER A 93 6.03 -17.31 32.96
C SER A 93 4.63 -17.82 33.29
N THR A 94 4.27 -17.80 34.58
CA THR A 94 2.93 -18.13 35.09
C THR A 94 1.98 -16.93 35.09
N LYS A 95 2.48 -15.73 34.75
CA LYS A 95 1.69 -14.50 34.70
C LYS A 95 1.42 -14.10 33.26
N LYS A 96 0.30 -13.44 33.01
CA LYS A 96 0.06 -12.73 31.75
C LYS A 96 1.01 -11.53 31.69
N LEU A 97 1.66 -11.33 30.54
CA LEU A 97 2.53 -10.17 30.29
C LEU A 97 1.74 -9.09 29.55
N ASP A 98 1.86 -7.85 30.01
CA ASP A 98 1.55 -6.66 29.22
C ASP A 98 2.80 -6.33 28.38
N PHE A 99 2.74 -6.57 27.08
CA PHE A 99 3.91 -6.66 26.23
C PHE A 99 3.96 -5.50 25.25
N ILE A 100 5.08 -4.79 25.24
CA ILE A 100 5.39 -3.77 24.23
C ILE A 100 6.44 -4.34 23.27
N LEU A 101 6.06 -4.44 22.00
CA LEU A 101 6.95 -4.77 20.90
C LEU A 101 7.46 -3.49 20.25
N GLU A 102 8.77 -3.24 20.35
CA GLU A 102 9.44 -2.19 19.59
C GLU A 102 9.93 -2.74 18.25
N HIS A 103 9.39 -2.20 17.15
CA HIS A 103 9.80 -2.53 15.80
C HIS A 103 10.45 -1.31 15.16
N LYS A 104 11.72 -1.44 14.74
CA LYS A 104 12.44 -0.37 14.06
C LYS A 104 11.78 -0.07 12.72
N ILE A 105 11.43 1.19 12.48
CA ILE A 105 10.83 1.65 11.22
C ILE A 105 11.84 1.43 10.08
N THR A 106 11.40 0.81 9.00
CA THR A 106 12.20 0.70 7.80
C THR A 106 12.20 2.05 7.07
N SER A 107 13.34 2.51 6.56
CA SER A 107 13.42 3.83 5.91
C SER A 107 12.53 3.88 4.66
N ASN A 108 11.81 4.99 4.46
CA ASN A 108 10.93 5.24 3.31
C ASN A 108 9.80 4.21 3.14
N THR A 109 9.35 3.60 4.24
CA THR A 109 8.20 2.71 4.24
C THR A 109 7.01 3.30 4.99
N GLU A 110 5.84 2.75 4.71
CA GLU A 110 4.63 2.92 5.49
C GLU A 110 4.14 1.58 6.03
N LEU A 111 3.55 1.59 7.22
CA LEU A 111 2.97 0.41 7.85
C LEU A 111 1.67 0.03 7.13
N VAL A 112 1.53 -1.24 6.75
CA VAL A 112 0.35 -1.76 6.04
C VAL A 112 0.03 -3.17 6.51
N TYR A 113 -1.24 -3.59 6.47
CA TYR A 113 -1.66 -4.95 6.87
C TYR A 113 -1.30 -5.39 8.31
N THR A 114 -0.68 -4.50 9.09
CA THR A 114 -0.48 -4.58 10.53
C THR A 114 -1.41 -3.57 11.18
N ILE A 115 -1.87 -3.88 12.40
CA ILE A 115 -2.62 -2.94 13.23
C ILE A 115 -1.80 -1.67 13.44
N ASP A 116 -2.45 -0.56 13.77
CA ASP A 116 -1.71 0.66 14.09
C ASP A 116 -0.75 0.43 15.27
N PRO A 117 0.31 1.23 15.40
CA PRO A 117 1.10 1.24 16.62
C PRO A 117 0.35 2.03 17.71
N PHE A 118 0.50 1.64 18.98
CA PHE A 118 0.01 2.48 20.08
C PHE A 118 0.85 3.75 20.24
N GLU A 119 2.11 3.70 19.81
CA GLU A 119 3.03 4.83 19.78
C GLU A 119 3.95 4.71 18.57
N LYS A 120 4.11 5.80 17.83
CA LYS A 120 5.12 5.93 16.77
C LYS A 120 6.14 6.98 17.22
N THR A 121 7.40 6.57 17.33
CA THR A 121 8.53 7.50 17.52
C THR A 121 9.19 7.79 16.17
N GLU A 122 10.25 8.60 16.17
CA GLU A 122 11.04 8.85 14.96
C GLU A 122 11.57 7.56 14.32
N ASN A 123 11.95 6.56 15.14
CA ASN A 123 12.67 5.37 14.69
C ASN A 123 11.91 4.05 14.92
N TYR A 124 10.80 4.06 15.66
CA TYR A 124 10.12 2.82 16.06
C TYR A 124 8.60 2.92 15.95
N TYR A 125 8.00 1.84 15.44
CA TYR A 125 6.61 1.48 15.71
C TYR A 125 6.57 0.67 17.01
N ARG A 126 5.71 1.07 17.94
CA ARG A 126 5.50 0.33 19.19
C ARG A 126 4.10 -0.26 19.22
N PHE A 127 4.01 -1.56 19.46
CA PHE A 127 2.75 -2.30 19.56
C PHE A 127 2.58 -2.82 20.97
N ARG A 128 1.40 -2.64 21.57
CA ARG A 128 1.11 -3.10 22.94
C ARG A 128 -0.01 -4.13 22.90
N PHE A 129 0.24 -5.30 23.49
CA PHE A 129 -0.73 -6.39 23.56
C PHE A 129 -0.40 -7.33 24.70
N ASN A 130 -1.36 -8.16 25.10
CA ASN A 130 -1.16 -9.13 26.17
C ASN A 130 -0.54 -10.44 25.62
N VAL A 131 0.42 -11.01 26.35
CA VAL A 131 0.90 -12.39 26.15
C VAL A 131 0.49 -13.24 27.35
N PRO A 132 -0.55 -14.08 27.24
CA PRO A 132 -1.00 -14.98 28.30
C PRO A 132 0.10 -15.89 28.84
N ALA A 133 -0.08 -16.29 30.09
CA ALA A 133 0.84 -17.18 30.78
C ALA A 133 0.97 -18.52 30.03
N LYS A 134 2.19 -19.05 29.94
CA LYS A 134 2.49 -20.35 29.32
C LYS A 134 2.04 -20.51 27.87
N GLU A 135 1.82 -19.39 27.17
CA GLU A 135 1.35 -19.36 25.79
C GLU A 135 2.35 -18.65 24.88
N HIS A 136 2.19 -18.84 23.58
CA HIS A 136 2.98 -18.17 22.56
C HIS A 136 2.09 -17.38 21.59
N ILE A 137 2.64 -16.28 21.09
CA ILE A 137 2.02 -15.38 20.15
C ILE A 137 2.88 -15.24 18.91
N THR A 138 2.24 -15.25 17.75
CA THR A 138 2.85 -14.71 16.53
C THR A 138 2.33 -13.31 16.28
N PHE A 139 3.23 -12.37 16.02
CA PHE A 139 2.93 -11.01 15.58
C PHE A 139 3.74 -10.68 14.33
N VAL A 140 3.14 -10.06 13.32
CA VAL A 140 3.89 -9.61 12.14
C VAL A 140 3.64 -8.16 11.85
N VAL A 141 4.77 -7.51 11.59
CA VAL A 141 4.83 -6.17 11.05
C VAL A 141 5.05 -6.28 9.55
N VAL A 142 4.15 -5.69 8.78
CA VAL A 142 4.31 -5.54 7.33
C VAL A 142 4.39 -4.05 7.02
N GLU A 143 5.42 -3.69 6.27
CA GLU A 143 5.66 -2.35 5.78
C GLU A 143 5.70 -2.42 4.26
N ARG A 144 5.38 -1.32 3.57
CA ARG A 144 5.61 -1.21 2.13
C ARG A 144 6.33 0.06 1.76
N SER A 145 7.14 0.01 0.71
CA SER A 145 7.67 1.19 0.04
C SER A 145 7.16 1.21 -1.40
N ARG A 146 6.86 2.41 -1.90
CA ARG A 146 6.59 2.63 -3.32
C ARG A 146 7.92 2.85 -4.03
N GLN A 147 8.24 2.00 -4.99
CA GLN A 147 9.47 2.09 -5.76
C GLN A 147 9.15 2.35 -7.23
N PRO A 148 9.53 3.53 -7.75
CA PRO A 148 9.52 3.78 -9.19
C PRO A 148 10.78 3.21 -9.84
N ASP A 149 10.63 2.52 -10.96
CA ASP A 149 11.71 2.22 -11.89
C ASP A 149 11.63 3.14 -13.11
N THR A 150 12.77 3.46 -13.70
CA THR A 150 12.87 4.41 -14.82
C THR A 150 13.67 3.79 -15.97
N TYR A 151 13.11 3.84 -17.17
CA TYR A 151 13.71 3.31 -18.39
C TYR A 151 13.73 4.37 -19.49
N TYR A 152 14.90 4.64 -20.05
CA TYR A 152 15.06 5.60 -21.15
C TYR A 152 14.81 4.92 -22.50
N LEU A 153 13.89 5.48 -23.29
CA LEU A 153 13.52 4.93 -24.59
C LEU A 153 14.63 5.11 -25.64
N GLU A 154 15.58 6.02 -25.42
CA GLU A 154 16.73 6.20 -26.33
C GLU A 154 17.72 5.03 -26.33
N SER A 155 17.64 4.16 -25.32
CA SER A 155 18.47 2.95 -25.19
C SER A 155 17.62 1.67 -25.11
N VAL A 156 16.38 1.72 -25.58
CA VAL A 156 15.46 0.58 -25.53
C VAL A 156 15.89 -0.54 -26.47
N SER A 157 15.67 -1.78 -26.04
CA SER A 157 15.92 -2.99 -26.83
C SER A 157 14.62 -3.77 -27.07
N GLN A 158 14.63 -4.65 -28.07
CA GLN A 158 13.46 -5.48 -28.38
C GLN A 158 13.07 -6.38 -27.20
N SER A 159 14.04 -6.98 -26.51
CA SER A 159 13.79 -7.83 -25.34
C SER A 159 13.17 -7.05 -24.17
N SER A 160 13.57 -5.78 -23.98
CA SER A 160 12.93 -4.91 -22.99
C SER A 160 11.45 -4.67 -23.32
N VAL A 161 11.14 -4.35 -24.58
CA VAL A 161 9.75 -4.14 -25.03
C VAL A 161 8.91 -5.40 -24.84
N ASP A 162 9.47 -6.56 -25.18
CA ASP A 162 8.79 -7.85 -25.00
C ASP A 162 8.51 -8.16 -23.53
N SER A 163 9.49 -7.92 -22.65
CA SER A 163 9.30 -8.07 -21.20
C SER A 163 8.24 -7.12 -20.67
N TRP A 164 8.22 -5.87 -21.13
CA TRP A 164 7.23 -4.89 -20.70
C TRP A 164 5.82 -5.28 -21.13
N LEU A 165 5.65 -5.78 -22.36
CA LEU A 165 4.36 -6.28 -22.84
C LEU A 165 3.92 -7.51 -22.03
N TYR A 166 4.83 -8.45 -21.78
CA TYR A 166 4.54 -9.66 -20.98
C TYR A 166 4.11 -9.30 -19.55
N SER A 167 4.74 -8.29 -18.94
CA SER A 167 4.38 -7.77 -17.62
C SER A 167 3.20 -6.78 -17.62
N ASN A 168 2.51 -6.61 -18.75
CA ASN A 168 1.40 -5.64 -18.93
C ASN A 168 1.76 -4.17 -18.64
N LEU A 169 3.06 -3.82 -18.69
CA LEU A 169 3.57 -2.46 -18.51
C LEU A 169 3.31 -1.57 -19.72
N ILE A 170 3.05 -2.17 -20.88
CA ILE A 170 2.67 -1.48 -22.11
C ILE A 170 1.59 -2.30 -22.81
N ASN A 171 0.79 -1.65 -23.66
CA ASN A 171 -0.18 -2.32 -24.50
C ASN A 171 0.41 -2.65 -25.89
N LYS A 172 -0.37 -3.37 -26.71
CA LYS A 172 0.04 -3.76 -28.07
C LYS A 172 0.32 -2.56 -28.99
N GLU A 173 -0.40 -1.46 -28.84
CA GLU A 173 -0.22 -0.25 -29.66
C GLU A 173 1.13 0.43 -29.36
N ILE A 174 1.45 0.61 -28.08
CA ILE A 174 2.74 1.16 -27.65
C ILE A 174 3.88 0.24 -28.04
N LYS A 175 3.70 -1.09 -27.95
CA LYS A 175 4.69 -2.07 -28.39
C LYS A 175 5.12 -1.85 -29.85
N GLU A 176 4.18 -1.70 -30.78
CA GLU A 176 4.50 -1.47 -32.20
C GLU A 176 5.29 -0.17 -32.40
N THR A 177 4.93 0.88 -31.65
CA THR A 177 5.65 2.17 -31.70
C THR A 177 7.07 2.05 -31.15
N LEU A 178 7.25 1.35 -30.04
CA LEU A 178 8.58 1.10 -29.46
C LEU A 178 9.45 0.23 -30.35
N TYR A 179 8.88 -0.75 -31.06
CA TYR A 179 9.61 -1.52 -32.05
C TYR A 179 10.15 -0.67 -33.20
N GLN A 180 9.39 0.32 -33.68
CA GLN A 180 9.88 1.27 -34.67
C GLN A 180 11.06 2.08 -34.15
N ILE A 181 11.04 2.48 -32.86
CA ILE A 181 12.17 3.14 -32.21
C ILE A 181 13.38 2.20 -32.15
N VAL A 182 13.19 0.94 -31.71
CA VAL A 182 14.26 -0.07 -31.64
C VAL A 182 14.94 -0.24 -33.00
N GLN A 183 14.16 -0.39 -34.08
CA GLN A 183 14.69 -0.53 -35.44
C GLN A 183 15.52 0.70 -35.84
N LYS A 184 15.02 1.92 -35.59
CA LYS A 184 15.78 3.15 -35.88
C LYS A 184 17.05 3.26 -35.05
N LEU A 185 17.04 2.84 -33.78
CA LEU A 185 18.22 2.80 -32.93
C LEU A 185 19.25 1.79 -33.44
N GLN A 186 18.81 0.61 -33.90
CA GLN A 186 19.68 -0.37 -34.55
C GLN A 186 20.31 0.19 -35.81
N SER A 187 19.53 0.78 -36.72
CA SER A 187 20.07 1.44 -37.92
C SER A 187 21.07 2.54 -37.56
N LYS A 188 20.76 3.38 -36.55
CA LYS A 188 21.69 4.41 -36.06
C LYS A 188 23.01 3.81 -35.57
N ASN A 189 22.96 2.68 -34.85
CA ASN A 189 24.14 1.99 -34.38
C ASN A 189 24.96 1.39 -35.53
N ASP A 190 24.31 0.88 -36.57
CA ASP A 190 25.00 0.39 -37.77
C ASP A 190 25.67 1.52 -38.55
N LEU A 191 25.00 2.66 -38.72
CA LEU A 191 25.61 3.87 -39.32
C LEU A 191 26.82 4.35 -38.48
N ASN A 192 26.71 4.36 -37.15
CA ASN A 192 27.83 4.69 -36.27
C ASN A 192 29.03 3.75 -36.47
N ARG A 193 28.79 2.45 -36.61
CA ARG A 193 29.85 1.46 -36.88
C ARG A 193 30.51 1.72 -38.23
N GLN A 194 29.72 1.92 -39.29
CA GLN A 194 30.25 2.26 -40.63
C GLN A 194 31.09 3.54 -40.60
N LEU A 195 30.58 4.59 -39.94
CA LEU A 195 31.29 5.86 -39.76
C LEU A 195 32.62 5.68 -39.02
N SER A 196 32.63 4.84 -37.98
CA SER A 196 33.84 4.51 -37.24
C SER A 196 34.87 3.79 -38.12
N THR A 197 34.43 2.85 -38.96
CA THR A 197 35.29 2.14 -39.91
C THR A 197 35.90 3.12 -40.92
N LEU A 198 35.09 3.94 -41.59
CA LEU A 198 35.58 4.92 -42.57
C LEU A 198 36.53 5.95 -41.95
N LYS A 199 36.27 6.40 -40.71
CA LYS A 199 37.18 7.29 -39.98
C LYS A 199 38.51 6.61 -39.67
N THR A 200 38.51 5.31 -39.40
CA THR A 200 39.72 4.53 -39.18
C THR A 200 40.51 4.41 -40.48
N GLU A 201 39.86 4.01 -41.59
CA GLU A 201 40.48 3.94 -42.92
C GLU A 201 41.08 5.30 -43.34
N LEU A 202 40.33 6.39 -43.18
CA LEU A 202 40.82 7.75 -43.47
C LEU A 202 42.11 8.06 -42.69
N ASN A 203 42.15 7.72 -41.40
CA ASN A 203 43.34 7.92 -40.58
C ASN A 203 44.51 7.03 -41.03
N ASP A 204 44.25 5.81 -41.50
CA ASP A 204 45.26 4.92 -42.06
C ASP A 204 45.89 5.49 -43.33
N HIS A 205 45.08 5.98 -44.27
CA HIS A 205 45.57 6.64 -45.48
C HIS A 205 46.41 7.89 -45.15
N ILE A 206 45.93 8.74 -44.25
CA ILE A 206 46.67 9.94 -43.81
C ILE A 206 48.01 9.56 -43.14
N ARG A 207 48.04 8.48 -42.34
CA ARG A 207 49.30 7.97 -41.75
C ARG A 207 50.24 7.41 -42.81
N ASN A 208 49.72 6.65 -43.77
CA ASN A 208 50.54 6.09 -44.85
C ASN A 208 51.14 7.18 -45.73
N GLN A 209 50.38 8.23 -46.08
CA GLN A 209 50.91 9.39 -46.81
C GLN A 209 52.07 10.05 -46.06
N ARG A 210 51.96 10.27 -44.75
CA ARG A 210 53.08 10.82 -43.95
C ARG A 210 54.31 9.93 -44.04
N ARG A 211 54.14 8.61 -43.92
CA ARG A 211 55.22 7.63 -44.05
C ARG A 211 55.87 7.67 -45.44
N ILE A 212 55.09 7.73 -46.51
CA ILE A 212 55.60 7.83 -47.88
C ILE A 212 56.35 9.15 -48.08
N CYS A 213 55.81 10.27 -47.61
CA CYS A 213 56.48 11.58 -47.64
C CYS A 213 57.80 11.58 -46.85
N GLU A 214 57.87 10.90 -45.70
CA GLU A 214 59.11 10.73 -44.94
C GLU A 214 60.12 9.84 -45.66
N ASN A 215 59.69 8.70 -46.21
CA ASN A 215 60.54 7.82 -47.01
C ASN A 215 61.07 8.53 -48.27
N MET A 216 60.26 9.39 -48.91
CA MET A 216 60.69 10.15 -50.08
C MET A 216 61.78 11.17 -49.76
N LYS A 217 61.83 11.72 -48.53
CA LYS A 217 62.88 12.65 -48.09
C LYS A 217 64.25 11.99 -47.95
N THR A 218 64.32 10.67 -47.80
CA THR A 218 65.58 9.94 -47.59
C THR A 218 66.20 9.41 -48.90
N LEU A 219 65.49 9.51 -50.03
CA LEU A 219 65.97 9.11 -51.36
C LEU A 219 67.00 10.12 -51.91
N LYS A 220 68.09 9.61 -52.53
CA LYS A 220 69.15 10.40 -53.18
C LYS A 220 69.00 10.35 -54.72
N ASP A 221 69.90 11.02 -55.45
CA ASP A 221 69.86 11.10 -56.92
C ASP A 221 70.60 9.93 -57.60
N SER A 222 70.13 8.69 -57.43
CA SER A 222 70.55 7.57 -58.29
C SER A 222 69.45 7.15 -59.27
N GLN A 223 69.82 6.50 -60.38
CA GLN A 223 68.89 6.13 -61.45
C GLN A 223 67.78 5.16 -60.97
N ASP A 224 68.14 4.15 -60.18
CA ASP A 224 67.18 3.21 -59.54
C ASP A 224 66.24 3.91 -58.52
N GLN A 225 66.66 5.06 -57.97
CA GLN A 225 65.87 5.82 -56.99
C GLN A 225 64.84 6.75 -57.66
N ARG A 226 64.97 7.04 -58.97
CA ARG A 226 63.95 7.80 -59.73
C ARG A 226 62.69 6.96 -59.96
N GLU A 227 62.83 5.71 -60.36
CA GLU A 227 61.69 4.81 -60.58
C GLU A 227 60.89 4.57 -59.28
N LEU A 228 61.59 4.46 -58.14
CA LEU A 228 60.94 4.34 -56.83
C LEU A 228 60.19 5.63 -56.42
N ARG A 229 60.76 6.80 -56.73
CA ARG A 229 60.12 8.10 -56.48
C ARG A 229 58.84 8.24 -57.31
N ASP A 230 58.87 7.86 -58.59
CA ASP A 230 57.70 7.93 -59.47
C ASP A 230 56.56 7.03 -58.95
N ARG A 231 56.88 5.83 -58.46
CA ARG A 231 55.91 4.94 -57.79
C ARG A 231 55.29 5.57 -56.55
N TYR A 232 56.08 6.22 -55.68
CA TYR A 232 55.56 6.90 -54.50
C TYR A 232 54.66 8.08 -54.85
N VAL A 233 54.98 8.85 -55.90
CA VAL A 233 54.13 9.95 -56.37
C VAL A 233 52.78 9.41 -56.87
N GLN A 234 52.80 8.29 -57.60
CA GLN A 234 51.56 7.64 -58.06
C GLN A 234 50.72 7.13 -56.88
N GLU A 235 51.34 6.47 -55.89
CA GLU A 235 50.66 6.00 -54.68
C GLU A 235 50.07 7.15 -53.85
N LEU A 236 50.79 8.28 -53.74
CA LEU A 236 50.27 9.49 -53.08
C LEU A 236 49.06 10.10 -53.81
N THR A 237 49.09 10.11 -55.14
CA THR A 237 47.97 10.62 -55.96
C THR A 237 46.73 9.76 -55.76
N THR A 238 46.85 8.44 -55.87
CA THR A 238 45.75 7.50 -55.60
C THR A 238 45.23 7.66 -54.16
N SER A 239 46.14 7.80 -53.19
CA SER A 239 45.74 7.98 -51.79
C SER A 239 45.02 9.31 -51.53
N GLU A 240 45.30 10.39 -52.29
CA GLU A 240 44.54 11.65 -52.18
C GLU A 240 43.11 11.47 -52.70
N ASP A 241 42.93 10.82 -53.86
CA ASP A 241 41.61 10.53 -54.41
C ASP A 241 40.77 9.67 -53.44
N GLU A 242 41.40 8.67 -52.80
CA GLU A 242 40.77 7.84 -51.76
C GLU A 242 40.40 8.65 -50.51
N ILE A 243 41.28 9.54 -50.04
CA ILE A 243 41.01 10.42 -48.90
C ILE A 243 39.83 11.36 -49.19
N GLU A 244 39.77 11.96 -50.38
CA GLU A 244 38.66 12.83 -50.77
C GLU A 244 37.33 12.04 -50.81
N SER A 245 37.35 10.85 -51.40
CA SER A 245 36.21 9.94 -51.43
C SER A 245 35.74 9.54 -50.02
N LEU A 246 36.66 9.17 -49.13
CA LEU A 246 36.36 8.83 -47.73
C LEU A 246 35.77 10.03 -46.97
N ARG A 247 36.34 11.23 -47.14
CA ARG A 247 35.80 12.46 -46.52
C ARG A 247 34.37 12.76 -47.00
N ALA A 248 34.10 12.59 -48.29
CA ALA A 248 32.77 12.79 -48.85
C ALA A 248 31.75 11.79 -48.25
N LYS A 249 32.11 10.49 -48.18
CA LYS A 249 31.27 9.45 -47.56
C LYS A 249 31.01 9.71 -46.07
N ILE A 250 32.04 10.08 -45.32
CA ILE A 250 31.94 10.44 -43.89
C ILE A 250 30.95 11.58 -43.71
N LYS A 251 31.06 12.66 -44.50
CA LYS A 251 30.17 13.82 -44.42
C LYS A 251 28.70 13.46 -44.68
N VAL A 252 28.44 12.55 -45.63
CA VAL A 252 27.09 12.05 -45.93
C VAL A 252 26.54 11.28 -44.73
N LEU A 253 27.29 10.30 -44.22
CA LEU A 253 26.86 9.49 -43.07
C LEU A 253 26.67 10.32 -41.80
N GLU A 254 27.50 11.33 -41.54
CA GLU A 254 27.34 12.24 -40.40
C GLU A 254 26.02 13.00 -40.49
N LYS A 255 25.66 13.49 -41.69
CA LYS A 255 24.38 14.17 -41.92
C LYS A 255 23.20 13.23 -41.73
N GLU A 256 23.28 12.01 -42.28
CA GLU A 256 22.24 10.98 -42.10
C GLU A 256 22.05 10.63 -40.63
N LEU A 257 23.13 10.50 -39.87
CA LEU A 257 23.09 10.20 -38.44
C LEU A 257 22.47 11.33 -37.63
N GLN A 258 22.75 12.59 -37.98
CA GLN A 258 22.16 13.77 -37.36
C GLN A 258 20.64 13.82 -37.59
N GLU A 259 20.19 13.62 -38.83
CA GLU A 259 18.77 13.59 -39.17
C GLU A 259 18.05 12.42 -38.49
N MET A 260 18.66 11.23 -38.49
CA MET A 260 18.09 10.06 -37.81
C MET A 260 17.97 10.28 -36.30
N ALA A 261 18.98 10.90 -35.67
CA ALA A 261 18.92 11.24 -34.25
C ALA A 261 17.80 12.26 -33.94
N LYS A 262 17.55 13.22 -34.85
CA LYS A 262 16.44 14.17 -34.71
C LYS A 262 15.09 13.46 -34.80
N VAL A 263 14.91 12.58 -35.78
CA VAL A 263 13.67 11.79 -35.96
C VAL A 263 13.41 10.90 -34.76
N ILE A 264 14.44 10.19 -34.25
CA ILE A 264 14.31 9.35 -33.05
C ILE A 264 13.86 10.19 -31.86
N ARG A 265 14.51 11.33 -31.59
CA ARG A 265 14.11 12.22 -30.50
C ARG A 265 12.66 12.67 -30.63
N GLN A 266 12.22 13.03 -31.83
CA GLN A 266 10.84 13.46 -32.06
C GLN A 266 9.84 12.36 -31.72
N ILE A 267 10.01 11.15 -32.26
CA ILE A 267 9.12 10.01 -31.98
C ILE A 267 9.12 9.71 -30.48
N VAL A 268 10.29 9.68 -29.85
CA VAL A 268 10.46 9.40 -28.41
C VAL A 268 9.73 10.43 -27.54
N HIS A 269 9.71 11.72 -27.91
CA HIS A 269 9.01 12.77 -27.16
C HIS A 269 7.49 12.79 -27.40
N GLU A 270 7.04 12.35 -28.57
CA GLU A 270 5.61 12.35 -28.93
C GLU A 270 4.83 11.21 -28.26
N ILE A 271 5.51 10.10 -27.90
CA ILE A 271 4.86 8.98 -27.22
C ILE A 271 4.41 9.39 -25.83
N LYS A 272 3.10 9.18 -25.59
CA LYS A 272 2.48 9.32 -24.28
C LYS A 272 1.72 8.05 -23.95
N TYR A 273 1.89 7.58 -22.73
CA TYR A 273 1.19 6.41 -22.23
C TYR A 273 0.99 6.56 -20.73
N ASP A 274 -0.15 6.14 -20.23
CA ASP A 274 -0.46 6.08 -18.80
C ASP A 274 -1.45 4.95 -18.60
N ALA A 275 -1.07 3.98 -17.78
CA ALA A 275 -1.92 2.87 -17.41
C ALA A 275 -1.80 2.55 -15.93
N THR A 276 -2.95 2.28 -15.31
CA THR A 276 -3.04 1.58 -14.03
C THR A 276 -3.27 0.10 -14.32
N ILE A 277 -2.45 -0.74 -13.71
CA ILE A 277 -2.48 -2.19 -13.86
C ILE A 277 -3.16 -2.74 -12.60
N ASP A 278 -4.20 -3.56 -12.78
CA ASP A 278 -4.82 -4.24 -11.64
C ASP A 278 -3.87 -5.35 -11.17
N VAL A 279 -3.51 -5.30 -9.88
CA VAL A 279 -2.52 -6.23 -9.33
C VAL A 279 -3.11 -7.02 -8.18
N PRO A 280 -3.04 -8.37 -8.23
CA PRO A 280 -3.44 -9.19 -7.10
C PRO A 280 -2.64 -8.81 -5.86
N LYS A 281 -3.26 -8.96 -4.69
CA LYS A 281 -2.60 -8.72 -3.39
C LYS A 281 -1.33 -9.58 -3.29
N PRO A 282 -0.25 -9.07 -2.68
CA PRO A 282 1.00 -9.82 -2.55
C PRO A 282 0.77 -11.11 -1.75
N SER A 283 1.43 -12.19 -2.16
CA SER A 283 1.52 -13.43 -1.40
C SER A 283 2.45 -13.23 -0.20
N LEU A 284 1.89 -12.70 0.89
CA LEU A 284 2.57 -12.61 2.18
C LEU A 284 2.59 -14.00 2.85
N PRO A 285 3.58 -14.31 3.71
CA PRO A 285 3.71 -15.64 4.32
C PRO A 285 2.39 -16.17 4.90
N GLU A 286 2.00 -17.39 4.51
CA GLU A 286 0.67 -18.03 4.61
C GLU A 286 0.07 -18.21 6.03
N SER A 287 0.61 -17.57 7.05
CA SER A 287 -0.07 -17.43 8.34
C SER A 287 -0.94 -16.15 8.46
N GLN A 288 -1.01 -15.28 7.44
CA GLN A 288 -1.40 -13.88 7.66
C GLN A 288 -2.09 -13.14 6.51
N VAL A 289 -3.41 -13.18 6.54
CA VAL A 289 -4.23 -11.98 6.28
C VAL A 289 -4.78 -11.56 7.64
N LYS A 290 -4.23 -10.48 8.20
CA LYS A 290 -4.37 -9.95 9.58
C LYS A 290 -3.55 -10.69 10.65
N ALA A 291 -2.26 -10.34 10.75
CA ALA A 291 -1.49 -10.60 11.95
C ALA A 291 -1.94 -9.68 13.09
N HIS A 292 -3.02 -10.07 13.77
CA HIS A 292 -3.13 -9.71 15.19
C HIS A 292 -2.16 -10.62 15.95
N ALA A 293 -1.72 -10.21 17.14
CA ALA A 293 -1.14 -11.13 18.09
C ALA A 293 -2.08 -12.36 18.21
N SER A 294 -1.62 -13.55 17.80
CA SER A 294 -2.45 -14.76 17.77
C SER A 294 -1.88 -15.83 18.68
N ILE A 295 -2.71 -16.39 19.57
CA ILE A 295 -2.40 -17.58 20.38
C ILE A 295 -3.20 -18.74 19.83
N ASN A 296 -2.56 -19.86 19.50
CA ASN A 296 -3.26 -21.09 19.09
C ASN A 296 -4.38 -20.82 18.04
N ASN A 297 -4.09 -19.99 17.03
CA ASN A 297 -5.03 -19.53 15.98
C ASN A 297 -6.25 -18.69 16.45
N LYS A 298 -6.25 -18.14 17.67
CA LYS A 298 -7.22 -17.17 18.18
C LYS A 298 -6.61 -15.76 18.28
N LYS A 299 -7.34 -14.75 17.80
CA LYS A 299 -6.92 -13.33 17.81
C LYS A 299 -6.95 -12.75 19.22
N LEU A 300 -5.95 -11.97 19.58
CA LEU A 300 -5.94 -11.17 20.82
C LEU A 300 -6.50 -9.76 20.60
N PRO A 301 -7.13 -9.16 21.63
CA PRO A 301 -7.56 -7.77 21.58
C PRO A 301 -6.35 -6.83 21.51
N TYR A 302 -6.37 -5.96 20.49
CA TYR A 302 -5.45 -4.83 20.29
C TYR A 302 -5.95 -3.63 21.11
N PHE A 303 -5.04 -2.93 21.80
CA PHE A 303 -5.33 -1.68 22.52
C PHE A 303 -4.57 -0.51 21.88
N PRO A 304 -5.22 0.32 21.03
CA PRO A 304 -4.76 1.67 20.74
C PRO A 304 -5.33 2.66 21.76
N GLU A 305 -4.49 3.32 22.57
CA GLU A 305 -4.84 4.61 23.18
C GLU A 305 -4.36 5.71 22.22
N LYS A 306 -5.17 6.57 21.59
CA LYS A 306 -6.53 7.04 21.88
C LYS A 306 -7.44 6.83 20.66
N LEU A 307 -8.36 5.87 20.74
CA LEU A 307 -9.70 6.17 20.25
C LEU A 307 -10.22 7.32 21.11
N ASP A 308 -10.90 8.31 20.54
CA ASP A 308 -11.84 9.12 21.33
C ASP A 308 -12.65 8.09 22.15
N GLU A 309 -12.63 8.17 23.49
CA GLU A 309 -13.14 7.11 24.38
C GLU A 309 -14.64 6.81 24.18
N ASN A 310 -15.28 7.50 23.23
CA ASN A 310 -16.68 7.40 22.86
C ASN A 310 -16.91 7.10 21.35
N LEU A 311 -15.99 6.42 20.66
CA LEU A 311 -16.21 5.97 19.27
C LEU A 311 -16.84 4.57 19.21
N PRO A 312 -17.77 4.33 18.26
CA PRO A 312 -18.31 2.99 18.01
C PRO A 312 -17.15 2.03 17.71
N SER A 313 -16.96 1.08 18.60
CA SER A 313 -15.77 0.21 18.62
C SER A 313 -16.10 -1.23 19.00
N GLY A 314 -17.39 -1.51 19.23
CA GLY A 314 -17.91 -2.82 19.61
C GLY A 314 -19.43 -2.73 19.76
N PHE A 315 -20.02 -3.77 20.32
CA PHE A 315 -21.47 -3.85 20.56
C PHE A 315 -21.80 -3.40 21.98
N ASP A 316 -23.00 -2.83 22.16
CA ASP A 316 -23.56 -2.65 23.50
C ASP A 316 -24.01 -4.02 24.02
N MET A 317 -23.15 -4.63 24.84
CA MET A 317 -23.34 -6.01 25.33
C MET A 317 -24.49 -6.12 26.33
N ASP A 318 -24.84 -5.03 27.02
CA ASP A 318 -25.96 -5.01 27.98
C ASP A 318 -27.32 -5.13 27.28
N MET A 319 -27.33 -4.87 25.97
CA MET A 319 -28.54 -4.86 25.13
C MET A 319 -28.69 -6.13 24.27
N VAL A 320 -27.77 -7.09 24.37
CA VAL A 320 -27.79 -8.33 23.59
C VAL A 320 -28.81 -9.31 24.19
N LYS A 321 -29.85 -9.66 23.43
CA LYS A 321 -30.86 -10.63 23.87
C LYS A 321 -30.33 -12.06 23.88
N VAL A 322 -30.93 -12.90 24.73
CA VAL A 322 -30.68 -14.35 24.79
C VAL A 322 -30.81 -15.00 23.41
N GLY A 323 -29.82 -15.83 23.06
CA GLY A 323 -29.75 -16.53 21.77
C GLY A 323 -29.10 -15.73 20.63
N ILE A 324 -28.73 -14.47 20.88
CA ILE A 324 -27.75 -13.76 20.06
C ILE A 324 -26.39 -13.92 20.72
N SER A 325 -25.39 -14.41 19.98
CA SER A 325 -24.00 -14.30 20.43
C SER A 325 -23.30 -13.18 19.68
N CYS A 326 -22.73 -12.24 20.44
CA CYS A 326 -21.85 -11.21 19.93
C CYS A 326 -20.44 -11.49 20.46
N ASN A 327 -19.48 -11.67 19.56
CA ASN A 327 -18.09 -11.86 19.93
C ASN A 327 -17.33 -10.55 19.73
N SER A 328 -16.92 -9.92 20.83
CA SER A 328 -16.16 -8.68 20.82
C SER A 328 -14.73 -8.83 20.31
N GLN A 329 -14.18 -10.05 20.23
CA GLN A 329 -12.81 -10.30 19.75
C GLN A 329 -12.71 -10.33 18.22
N ASP A 330 -13.74 -10.79 17.53
CA ASP A 330 -13.79 -10.88 16.06
C ASP A 330 -14.89 -10.02 15.43
N PHE A 331 -15.63 -9.27 16.25
CA PHE A 331 -16.76 -8.43 15.84
C PHE A 331 -17.84 -9.19 15.07
N THR A 332 -18.06 -10.46 15.43
CA THR A 332 -19.12 -11.27 14.82
C THR A 332 -20.40 -11.25 15.64
N ILE A 333 -21.51 -11.30 14.95
CA ILE A 333 -22.85 -11.50 15.51
C ILE A 333 -23.41 -12.78 14.89
N HIS A 334 -24.00 -13.65 15.72
CA HIS A 334 -24.67 -14.86 15.30
C HIS A 334 -26.05 -14.95 15.96
N ASP A 335 -27.09 -14.95 15.13
CA ASP A 335 -28.48 -15.16 15.55
C ASP A 335 -28.79 -16.65 15.63
N GLN A 336 -28.73 -17.21 16.84
CA GLN A 336 -29.01 -18.63 17.09
C GLN A 336 -30.46 -18.85 17.51
N ARG A 337 -31.31 -17.81 17.43
CA ARG A 337 -32.69 -17.90 17.88
C ARG A 337 -33.55 -18.59 16.82
N SER A 338 -34.50 -19.39 17.29
CA SER A 338 -35.58 -19.98 16.49
C SER A 338 -36.82 -19.08 16.38
N THR A 339 -36.78 -17.87 16.96
CA THR A 339 -37.90 -16.91 16.97
C THR A 339 -38.03 -16.12 15.67
N THR A 340 -39.21 -15.52 15.47
CA THR A 340 -39.51 -14.60 14.36
C THR A 340 -39.47 -13.12 14.76
N GLU A 341 -39.14 -12.83 16.03
CA GLU A 341 -39.08 -11.48 16.57
C GLU A 341 -37.83 -10.73 16.05
N PRO A 342 -38.00 -9.59 15.36
CA PRO A 342 -36.88 -8.78 14.92
C PRO A 342 -36.13 -8.20 16.12
N ILE A 343 -34.81 -8.11 15.99
CA ILE A 343 -33.96 -7.46 16.98
C ILE A 343 -33.03 -6.46 16.30
N THR A 344 -32.73 -5.38 17.01
CA THR A 344 -31.62 -4.49 16.69
C THR A 344 -30.51 -4.62 17.73
N ILE A 345 -29.28 -4.72 17.26
CA ILE A 345 -28.06 -4.66 18.06
C ILE A 345 -27.35 -3.37 17.66
N ARG A 346 -27.07 -2.52 18.64
CA ARG A 346 -26.36 -1.25 18.43
C ARG A 346 -24.92 -1.33 18.94
N SER A 347 -24.09 -0.39 18.51
CA SER A 347 -22.73 -0.25 19.04
C SER A 347 -22.70 0.24 20.48
N ASN A 348 -21.57 0.03 21.14
CA ASN A 348 -21.28 0.48 22.50
C ASN A 348 -21.31 2.01 22.67
N PHE A 349 -20.98 2.76 21.61
CA PHE A 349 -20.96 4.23 21.62
C PHE A 349 -21.68 4.82 20.41
N PRO A 350 -22.18 6.07 20.50
CA PRO A 350 -22.84 6.75 19.38
C PRO A 350 -21.85 7.22 18.31
N ILE A 351 -22.38 7.56 17.13
CA ILE A 351 -21.62 8.19 16.06
C ILE A 351 -21.15 9.58 16.54
N PRO A 352 -19.85 9.90 16.46
CA PRO A 352 -19.34 11.22 16.81
C PRO A 352 -19.84 12.30 15.84
N ASP A 353 -20.49 13.33 16.37
CA ASP A 353 -21.03 14.47 15.61
C ASP A 353 -19.96 15.46 15.11
N LYS A 354 -18.73 15.36 15.63
CA LYS A 354 -17.58 16.20 15.23
C LYS A 354 -16.78 15.68 14.04
N THR A 355 -17.11 14.51 13.50
CA THR A 355 -16.40 13.94 12.35
C THR A 355 -16.92 14.50 11.03
N LYS A 356 -16.08 14.63 9.99
CA LYS A 356 -16.56 15.00 8.64
C LYS A 356 -17.39 13.88 8.01
N ILE A 357 -16.91 12.65 8.16
CA ILE A 357 -17.53 11.44 7.65
C ILE A 357 -17.41 10.35 8.72
N TYR A 358 -18.50 9.62 8.95
CA TYR A 358 -18.50 8.37 9.68
C TYR A 358 -18.88 7.23 8.74
N TYR A 359 -18.27 6.05 8.90
CA TYR A 359 -18.55 4.90 8.06
C TYR A 359 -18.21 3.58 8.78
N PHE A 360 -19.01 2.54 8.56
CA PHE A 360 -18.75 1.18 9.00
C PHE A 360 -19.29 0.16 7.99
N GLU A 361 -18.75 -1.06 8.02
CA GLU A 361 -19.16 -2.15 7.11
C GLU A 361 -19.64 -3.38 7.88
N ILE A 362 -20.54 -4.13 7.27
CA ILE A 362 -20.84 -5.51 7.64
C ILE A 362 -20.50 -6.44 6.49
N THR A 363 -20.02 -7.63 6.80
CA THR A 363 -19.84 -8.73 5.85
C THR A 363 -20.77 -9.88 6.24
N ILE A 364 -21.58 -10.35 5.31
CA ILE A 364 -22.53 -11.45 5.52
C ILE A 364 -21.75 -12.77 5.47
N GLU A 365 -21.57 -13.44 6.61
CA GLU A 365 -20.94 -14.76 6.64
C GLU A 365 -21.96 -15.87 6.34
N ASP A 366 -23.15 -15.72 6.89
CA ASP A 366 -24.32 -16.54 6.61
C ASP A 366 -25.57 -15.64 6.64
N PRO A 367 -26.34 -15.55 5.55
CA PRO A 367 -27.57 -14.75 5.57
C PRO A 367 -28.67 -15.37 6.46
N GLY A 368 -28.54 -16.63 6.87
CA GLY A 368 -29.55 -17.36 7.60
C GLY A 368 -30.78 -17.69 6.75
N THR A 369 -31.83 -18.19 7.40
CA THR A 369 -33.00 -18.76 6.71
C THR A 369 -33.85 -17.75 5.93
N LYS A 370 -33.90 -16.49 6.36
CA LYS A 370 -34.72 -15.44 5.73
C LYS A 370 -33.91 -14.36 5.01
N SER A 371 -32.59 -14.33 5.22
CA SER A 371 -31.71 -13.26 4.73
C SER A 371 -32.06 -11.85 5.24
N THR A 372 -32.90 -11.75 6.28
CA THR A 372 -33.28 -10.48 6.93
C THR A 372 -32.18 -10.03 7.87
N VAL A 373 -31.07 -9.57 7.27
CA VAL A 373 -29.98 -8.85 7.93
C VAL A 373 -30.05 -7.39 7.48
N VAL A 374 -29.96 -6.47 8.43
CA VAL A 374 -30.11 -5.03 8.17
C VAL A 374 -28.90 -4.28 8.69
N ILE A 375 -28.36 -3.35 7.89
CA ILE A 375 -27.34 -2.38 8.35
C ILE A 375 -27.94 -0.97 8.37
N GLY A 376 -27.65 -0.21 9.41
CA GLY A 376 -28.10 1.17 9.51
C GLY A 376 -27.68 1.87 10.78
N ALA A 377 -28.51 2.82 11.22
CA ALA A 377 -28.34 3.53 12.47
C ALA A 377 -29.68 3.84 13.12
N VAL A 378 -29.71 3.79 14.46
CA VAL A 378 -30.91 4.04 15.28
C VAL A 378 -30.64 5.15 16.30
N LEU A 379 -31.68 5.83 16.77
CA LEU A 379 -31.55 6.77 17.91
C LEU A 379 -31.43 6.01 19.24
N ASP A 380 -31.00 6.72 20.27
CA ASP A 380 -31.00 6.23 21.65
C ASP A 380 -32.39 5.81 22.15
N SER A 381 -33.45 6.47 21.66
CA SER A 381 -34.86 6.17 21.95
C SER A 381 -35.42 4.94 21.24
N HIS A 382 -34.66 4.31 20.33
CA HIS A 382 -35.18 3.26 19.47
C HIS A 382 -35.59 1.98 20.22
N ASN A 383 -36.73 1.40 19.84
CA ASN A 383 -37.14 0.10 20.36
C ASN A 383 -36.30 -1.02 19.74
N LEU A 384 -35.45 -1.66 20.55
CA LEU A 384 -34.57 -2.75 20.10
C LEU A 384 -35.30 -4.04 19.69
N VAL A 385 -36.63 -4.09 19.84
CA VAL A 385 -37.53 -5.13 19.30
C VAL A 385 -38.09 -4.71 17.93
N GLY A 386 -37.21 -4.21 17.07
CA GLY A 386 -37.49 -3.70 15.72
C GLY A 386 -36.25 -3.81 14.83
N LEU A 387 -36.38 -3.43 13.55
CA LEU A 387 -35.25 -3.39 12.61
C LEU A 387 -34.85 -1.94 12.30
N PRO A 388 -33.55 -1.64 12.08
CA PRO A 388 -33.13 -0.32 11.62
C PRO A 388 -33.86 0.06 10.32
N GLY A 389 -34.31 1.30 10.23
CA GLY A 389 -35.17 1.80 9.17
C GLY A 389 -36.66 1.85 9.53
N TRP A 390 -37.08 1.31 10.68
CA TRP A 390 -38.42 1.50 11.24
C TRP A 390 -38.43 2.64 12.28
N ASP A 391 -39.58 3.25 12.52
CA ASP A 391 -39.80 4.31 13.51
C ASP A 391 -38.87 5.53 13.37
N ASP A 392 -37.83 5.63 14.20
CA ASP A 392 -36.91 6.76 14.31
C ASP A 392 -35.48 6.38 13.84
N SER A 393 -35.39 5.57 12.79
CA SER A 393 -34.11 5.02 12.32
C SER A 393 -33.99 4.92 10.80
N ILE A 394 -32.79 4.58 10.32
CA ILE A 394 -32.49 4.31 8.89
C ILE A 394 -31.88 2.92 8.76
N GLY A 395 -32.26 2.17 7.72
CA GLY A 395 -31.67 0.85 7.49
C GLY A 395 -31.84 0.33 6.06
N PHE A 396 -30.86 -0.45 5.63
CA PHE A 396 -30.84 -1.16 4.36
C PHE A 396 -31.04 -2.66 4.59
N HIS A 397 -32.16 -3.17 4.10
CA HIS A 397 -32.65 -4.52 4.39
C HIS A 397 -32.17 -5.52 3.34
N GLY A 398 -31.57 -6.61 3.80
CA GLY A 398 -30.94 -7.62 2.96
C GLY A 398 -31.91 -8.57 2.24
N ASP A 399 -33.10 -8.79 2.78
CA ASP A 399 -34.09 -9.72 2.24
C ASP A 399 -34.80 -9.19 0.99
N ASP A 400 -34.96 -7.87 0.87
CA ASP A 400 -35.65 -7.22 -0.23
C ASP A 400 -34.83 -6.16 -1.00
N GLY A 401 -33.63 -5.83 -0.52
CA GLY A 401 -32.74 -4.86 -1.15
C GLY A 401 -33.25 -3.42 -1.08
N LYS A 402 -34.09 -3.09 -0.09
CA LYS A 402 -34.70 -1.76 0.06
C LYS A 402 -34.14 -0.99 1.25
N LEU A 403 -34.15 0.33 1.08
CA LEU A 403 -33.97 1.31 2.13
C LEU A 403 -35.30 1.54 2.83
N TYR A 404 -35.26 1.47 4.16
CA TYR A 404 -36.31 1.94 5.05
C TYR A 404 -35.78 3.15 5.84
N PHE A 405 -36.64 4.15 6.02
CA PHE A 405 -36.28 5.43 6.62
C PHE A 405 -37.47 5.95 7.43
N CYS A 406 -37.29 6.00 8.74
CA CYS A 406 -38.28 6.35 9.74
C CYS A 406 -39.61 5.57 9.59
N GLU A 407 -40.75 6.19 9.87
CA GLU A 407 -42.10 5.60 9.81
C GLU A 407 -42.57 5.16 8.40
N SER A 408 -41.70 5.16 7.39
CA SER A 408 -42.04 4.74 6.04
C SER A 408 -42.31 3.23 5.98
N LYS A 409 -43.59 2.85 6.02
CA LYS A 409 -44.05 1.44 5.87
C LYS A 409 -43.78 0.84 4.48
N LYS A 410 -43.35 1.64 3.51
CA LYS A 410 -42.98 1.18 2.16
C LYS A 410 -41.49 1.41 1.94
N GLY A 411 -40.71 0.33 1.86
CA GLY A 411 -39.29 0.40 1.52
C GLY A 411 -39.09 0.90 0.09
N ARG A 412 -37.99 1.62 -0.14
CA ARG A 412 -37.58 2.09 -1.47
C ARG A 412 -36.42 1.23 -1.98
N LYS A 413 -36.51 0.71 -3.22
CA LYS A 413 -35.40 -0.02 -3.84
C LYS A 413 -34.09 0.78 -3.77
N LEU A 414 -33.08 0.19 -3.15
CA LEU A 414 -31.75 0.78 -2.97
C LEU A 414 -30.70 -0.02 -3.72
N GLY A 415 -30.62 -1.33 -3.48
CA GLY A 415 -29.61 -2.21 -4.06
C GLY A 415 -30.13 -3.63 -4.28
N SER A 416 -29.19 -4.57 -4.37
CA SER A 416 -29.48 -6.00 -4.44
C SER A 416 -29.79 -6.56 -3.05
N LYS A 417 -30.41 -7.75 -3.02
CA LYS A 417 -30.51 -8.57 -1.81
C LYS A 417 -29.13 -9.01 -1.34
N PHE A 418 -28.99 -9.26 -0.05
CA PHE A 418 -27.72 -9.67 0.55
C PHE A 418 -27.52 -11.17 0.37
N SER A 419 -26.32 -11.55 -0.04
CA SER A 419 -25.88 -12.94 -0.14
C SER A 419 -24.62 -13.15 0.70
N LYS A 420 -24.28 -14.43 0.91
CA LYS A 420 -23.03 -14.80 1.57
C LYS A 420 -21.82 -14.13 0.90
N ASN A 421 -20.91 -13.61 1.71
CA ASN A 421 -19.71 -12.85 1.38
C ASN A 421 -19.94 -11.43 0.85
N ASP A 422 -21.18 -10.96 0.70
CA ASP A 422 -21.42 -9.55 0.41
C ASP A 422 -20.99 -8.68 1.58
N THR A 423 -20.40 -7.53 1.26
CA THR A 423 -20.04 -6.49 2.22
C THR A 423 -20.83 -5.23 1.94
N ILE A 424 -21.57 -4.77 2.95
CA ILE A 424 -22.46 -3.63 2.85
C ILE A 424 -21.97 -2.58 3.84
N GLY A 425 -21.79 -1.35 3.36
CA GLY A 425 -21.38 -0.24 4.18
C GLY A 425 -22.50 0.76 4.42
N PHE A 426 -22.45 1.38 5.59
CA PHE A 426 -23.27 2.53 5.97
C PHE A 426 -22.35 3.68 6.35
N GLY A 427 -22.65 4.88 5.85
CA GLY A 427 -21.95 6.08 6.27
C GLY A 427 -22.81 7.31 6.34
N ILE A 428 -22.29 8.29 7.05
CA ILE A 428 -22.83 9.63 7.21
C ILE A 428 -21.75 10.60 6.73
N ASP A 429 -22.11 11.45 5.77
CA ASP A 429 -21.33 12.64 5.43
C ASP A 429 -21.97 13.83 6.15
N PHE A 430 -21.33 14.27 7.24
CA PHE A 430 -21.79 15.39 8.05
C PHE A 430 -21.65 16.73 7.33
N SER A 431 -20.70 16.84 6.38
CA SER A 431 -20.50 18.07 5.60
C SER A 431 -21.67 18.32 4.66
N THR A 432 -22.24 17.26 4.09
CA THR A 432 -23.39 17.36 3.17
C THR A 432 -24.73 16.96 3.82
N LYS A 433 -24.71 16.57 5.10
CA LYS A 433 -25.86 16.06 5.87
C LYS A 433 -26.60 14.94 5.13
N ASN A 434 -25.83 13.96 4.64
CA ASN A 434 -26.36 12.84 3.88
C ASN A 434 -25.92 11.51 4.47
N PHE A 435 -26.83 10.53 4.40
CA PHE A 435 -26.47 9.13 4.52
C PHE A 435 -25.96 8.61 3.18
N PHE A 436 -25.11 7.60 3.20
CA PHE A 436 -24.75 6.86 2.00
C PHE A 436 -24.54 5.38 2.31
N PHE A 437 -24.78 4.54 1.31
CA PHE A 437 -24.59 3.10 1.41
C PHE A 437 -23.66 2.61 0.30
N THR A 438 -22.90 1.57 0.61
CA THR A 438 -22.01 0.90 -0.34
C THR A 438 -22.38 -0.59 -0.42
N PHE A 439 -22.08 -1.19 -1.56
CA PHE A 439 -22.21 -2.63 -1.78
C PHE A 439 -20.94 -3.12 -2.45
N ASN A 440 -20.23 -4.06 -1.81
CA ASN A 440 -18.97 -4.62 -2.29
C ASN A 440 -17.97 -3.53 -2.73
N GLY A 441 -17.82 -2.50 -1.88
CA GLY A 441 -16.92 -1.36 -2.09
C GLY A 441 -17.43 -0.27 -3.03
N LYS A 442 -18.56 -0.47 -3.73
CA LYS A 442 -19.13 0.53 -4.65
C LYS A 442 -20.21 1.34 -3.96
N LEU A 443 -20.14 2.67 -4.07
CA LEU A 443 -21.20 3.57 -3.60
C LEU A 443 -22.50 3.30 -4.40
N ILE A 444 -23.59 2.96 -3.69
CA ILE A 444 -24.89 2.69 -4.32
C ILE A 444 -25.64 4.00 -4.51
N LYS A 445 -25.84 4.74 -3.41
CA LYS A 445 -26.66 5.94 -3.39
C LYS A 445 -26.41 6.79 -2.15
N THR A 446 -26.56 8.09 -2.32
CA THR A 446 -26.61 9.09 -1.25
C THR A 446 -28.07 9.46 -0.95
N ILE A 447 -28.44 9.51 0.33
CA ILE A 447 -29.80 9.76 0.83
C ILE A 447 -29.77 11.02 1.69
N ARG A 448 -30.53 12.03 1.26
CA ARG A 448 -30.69 13.28 2.03
C ARG A 448 -31.55 13.04 3.25
N ASP A 449 -31.05 13.45 4.42
CA ASP A 449 -31.88 13.57 5.62
C ASP A 449 -32.73 14.84 5.53
N LYS A 450 -33.88 14.74 4.86
CA LYS A 450 -34.78 15.88 4.65
C LYS A 450 -35.26 16.41 6.01
N LYS A 451 -35.03 17.69 6.27
CA LYS A 451 -35.34 18.40 7.54
C LYS A 451 -34.47 17.97 8.74
N SER A 452 -33.35 17.26 8.53
CA SER A 452 -32.41 16.86 9.60
C SER A 452 -33.10 16.11 10.75
N VAL A 453 -33.91 15.09 10.39
CA VAL A 453 -34.72 14.35 11.37
C VAL A 453 -33.86 13.41 12.21
N LEU A 454 -32.73 12.95 11.68
CA LEU A 454 -31.80 12.01 12.31
C LEU A 454 -30.39 12.60 12.48
N ILE A 455 -29.80 13.18 11.42
CA ILE A 455 -28.46 13.77 11.42
C ILE A 455 -28.46 15.03 12.30
N GLY A 456 -27.67 15.00 13.38
CA GLY A 456 -27.64 16.01 14.44
C GLY A 456 -28.24 15.53 15.76
N LYS A 457 -28.80 14.32 15.80
CA LYS A 457 -29.17 13.60 17.03
C LYS A 457 -28.14 12.50 17.36
N THR A 458 -28.24 11.94 18.56
CA THR A 458 -27.42 10.81 19.01
C THR A 458 -27.81 9.53 18.28
N LEU A 459 -27.07 9.18 17.23
CA LEU A 459 -27.26 7.97 16.45
C LEU A 459 -26.27 6.89 16.86
N TYR A 460 -26.69 5.63 16.83
CA TYR A 460 -25.83 4.46 17.03
C TYR A 460 -25.80 3.59 15.77
N PRO A 461 -24.60 3.25 15.24
CA PRO A 461 -24.43 2.18 14.26
C PRO A 461 -25.11 0.91 14.73
N SER A 462 -25.92 0.31 13.85
CA SER A 462 -26.83 -0.75 14.25
C SER A 462 -27.00 -1.81 13.18
N ILE A 463 -27.21 -3.04 13.66
CA ILE A 463 -27.47 -4.23 12.86
C ILE A 463 -28.79 -4.84 13.29
N GLY A 464 -29.69 -5.03 12.34
CA GLY A 464 -30.97 -5.71 12.56
C GLY A 464 -30.91 -7.16 12.12
N LEU A 465 -31.50 -8.07 12.91
CA LEU A 465 -31.56 -9.50 12.63
C LEU A 465 -32.99 -10.04 12.81
N ASN A 466 -33.48 -10.72 11.78
CA ASN A 466 -34.67 -11.56 11.83
C ASN A 466 -34.51 -12.77 10.91
N SER A 467 -33.41 -13.51 11.09
CA SER A 467 -33.04 -14.63 10.22
C SER A 467 -32.27 -15.63 11.05
N SER A 468 -32.88 -16.78 11.35
CA SER A 468 -32.23 -17.82 12.16
C SER A 468 -30.95 -18.30 11.49
N ASN A 469 -29.91 -18.50 12.30
CA ASN A 469 -28.54 -18.81 11.93
C ASN A 469 -27.83 -17.72 11.10
N ALA A 470 -28.39 -16.51 11.00
CA ALA A 470 -27.67 -15.43 10.35
C ALA A 470 -26.39 -15.10 11.13
N LYS A 471 -25.29 -14.99 10.38
CA LYS A 471 -23.98 -14.69 10.91
C LYS A 471 -23.36 -13.53 10.13
N VAL A 472 -22.91 -12.52 10.85
CA VAL A 472 -22.44 -11.26 10.29
C VAL A 472 -21.15 -10.85 10.98
N SER A 473 -20.15 -10.48 10.20
CA SER A 473 -18.92 -9.83 10.66
C SER A 473 -19.08 -8.31 10.57
N VAL A 474 -18.63 -7.57 11.57
CA VAL A 474 -18.78 -6.11 11.64
C VAL A 474 -17.41 -5.45 11.66
N ASN A 475 -17.26 -4.39 10.89
CA ASN A 475 -16.05 -3.59 10.84
C ASN A 475 -16.39 -2.14 11.18
N PHE A 476 -16.06 -1.70 12.39
CA PHE A 476 -16.18 -0.30 12.82
C PHE A 476 -14.97 0.57 12.40
N GLY A 477 -14.07 0.04 11.57
CA GLY A 477 -12.80 0.68 11.20
C GLY A 477 -11.57 0.02 11.82
N SER A 478 -11.74 -1.10 12.54
CA SER A 478 -10.63 -1.90 13.09
C SER A 478 -9.80 -2.60 12.00
N ILE A 479 -10.33 -2.67 10.77
CA ILE A 479 -9.66 -3.15 9.57
C ILE A 479 -10.01 -2.21 8.40
N PRO A 480 -9.18 -2.11 7.34
CA PRO A 480 -9.51 -1.30 6.17
C PRO A 480 -10.85 -1.70 5.56
N PHE A 481 -11.68 -0.70 5.25
CA PHE A 481 -12.94 -0.87 4.54
C PHE A 481 -12.72 -1.36 3.11
N ILE A 482 -13.67 -2.11 2.56
CA ILE A 482 -13.69 -2.47 1.14
C ILE A 482 -13.95 -1.20 0.31
N HIS A 483 -14.82 -0.31 0.78
CA HIS A 483 -14.99 0.99 0.17
C HIS A 483 -13.82 1.93 0.46
N GLN A 484 -13.21 2.47 -0.59
CA GLN A 484 -12.19 3.51 -0.47
C GLN A 484 -12.88 4.86 -0.21
N LEU A 485 -12.90 5.29 1.05
CA LEU A 485 -13.36 6.63 1.41
C LEU A 485 -12.43 7.65 0.74
N LYS A 486 -12.94 8.38 -0.26
CA LYS A 486 -12.20 9.50 -0.83
C LYS A 486 -12.09 10.58 0.25
N SER A 487 -10.89 10.86 0.73
CA SER A 487 -10.61 12.08 1.50
C SER A 487 -10.88 13.27 0.58
N LYS A 488 -12.12 13.76 0.56
CA LYS A 488 -12.36 15.12 0.11
C LYS A 488 -12.06 16.03 1.29
N TYR A 489 -10.88 16.66 1.19
CA TYR A 489 -10.29 17.69 2.05
C TYR A 489 -9.56 17.20 3.29
#